data_AF-A0A803M2L0-F1
#
_entry.id   AF-A0A803M2L0-F1
#
_cell.length_a   1.000
_cell.length_b   1.000
_cell.length_c   1.000
_cell.angle_alpha   90.00
_cell.angle_beta   90.00
_cell.angle_gamma   90.00
#
_symmetry.space_group_name_H-M   'P 1'
#
loop_
_entity.id
_entity.type
_entity.pdbx_description
1 polymer ?
#
loop_
_entity_poly.entity_id
_entity_poly.type
_entity_poly.pdbx_seq_one_letter_code
_entity_poly.pdbx_strand_id
1 'polypeptide(L)'
;MASLTFQTFLSPPFLTSPSSFTKLRHQHLLPCPSIRASSSSQLNPKVVVTRERGKNAKLVNALEKYGIHCLEFPLIEHAQGPDLDKLPSTLIDTKFDWIIITSPEAGLVFLDAWRAAGSPHVKVGVVGAGTATVFEDVVQLSNCLEVAFAPSKATAKVLASELPRHGDKKCRVLYPASVKASSEIEDGLSSRGFDVTRLNTYTTVAVQHVDPLLLEKAIAAPVIAVASPSAVRWVDSIIDALKAHDHIHKVVPS
;
A
#
# COMPACT_ATOMS: atom_id res chain seq x y z
N MET A 1 -62.37 -16.57 -2.13
CA MET A 1 -63.47 -15.60 -1.91
C MET A 1 -62.81 -14.25 -1.64
N ALA A 2 -62.63 -13.46 -2.71
CA ALA A 2 -63.40 -12.23 -3.01
C ALA A 2 -62.89 -11.04 -2.16
N SER A 3 -62.58 -9.85 -2.66
CA SER A 3 -62.62 -9.28 -4.02
C SER A 3 -61.92 -7.90 -3.98
N LEU A 4 -61.30 -7.55 -5.11
CA LEU A 4 -61.06 -6.23 -5.76
C LEU A 4 -61.56 -4.95 -5.04
N THR A 5 -60.97 -3.75 -5.23
CA THR A 5 -60.97 -3.05 -6.53
C THR A 5 -60.05 -1.81 -6.54
N PHE A 6 -59.46 -1.60 -7.72
CA PHE A 6 -58.80 -0.43 -8.33
C PHE A 6 -59.60 0.89 -8.24
N GLN A 7 -58.92 2.05 -8.34
CA GLN A 7 -58.94 2.90 -9.55
C GLN A 7 -58.03 4.14 -9.47
N THR A 8 -57.44 4.40 -10.64
CA THR A 8 -56.51 5.46 -11.09
C THR A 8 -57.23 6.73 -11.60
N PHE A 9 -56.41 7.69 -12.08
CA PHE A 9 -56.66 8.87 -12.94
C PHE A 9 -56.67 10.21 -12.16
N LEU A 10 -56.11 11.34 -12.63
CA LEU A 10 -55.70 11.84 -13.95
C LEU A 10 -54.71 13.02 -13.73
N SER A 11 -53.84 13.36 -14.70
CA SER A 11 -52.87 14.48 -14.66
C SER A 11 -53.40 15.81 -15.26
N PRO A 12 -52.57 16.84 -15.58
CA PRO A 12 -52.58 18.25 -15.11
C PRO A 12 -53.19 19.20 -16.19
N PRO A 13 -52.99 20.56 -16.31
CA PRO A 13 -51.72 21.36 -16.32
C PRO A 13 -51.87 22.78 -15.70
N PHE A 14 -50.85 23.66 -15.78
CA PHE A 14 -51.00 25.07 -16.22
C PHE A 14 -49.64 25.73 -16.49
N LEU A 15 -49.54 26.32 -17.69
CA LEU A 15 -48.47 27.18 -18.20
C LEU A 15 -48.49 28.58 -17.56
N THR A 16 -47.35 29.27 -17.51
CA THR A 16 -47.18 30.64 -18.09
C THR A 16 -45.70 31.06 -18.13
N SER A 17 -45.38 31.84 -19.16
CA SER A 17 -44.13 32.52 -19.54
C SER A 17 -44.57 33.94 -19.99
N PRO A 18 -43.75 34.87 -20.53
CA PRO A 18 -42.37 35.32 -20.27
C PRO A 18 -42.34 36.85 -19.95
N SER A 19 -41.17 37.47 -19.75
CA SER A 19 -40.70 38.62 -20.57
C SER A 19 -39.48 39.36 -20.01
N SER A 20 -38.66 39.78 -20.96
CA SER A 20 -37.36 40.44 -20.92
C SER A 20 -37.40 41.89 -20.45
N PHE A 21 -36.31 42.38 -19.86
CA PHE A 21 -35.92 43.80 -19.95
C PHE A 21 -34.40 43.98 -20.09
N THR A 22 -34.04 44.68 -21.17
CA THR A 22 -32.73 45.23 -21.53
C THR A 22 -32.30 46.40 -20.64
N LYS A 23 -30.99 46.58 -20.41
CA LYS A 23 -30.32 47.91 -20.51
C LYS A 23 -28.79 47.81 -20.46
N LEU A 24 -28.16 48.47 -21.45
CA LEU A 24 -26.74 48.81 -21.55
C LEU A 24 -26.31 49.78 -20.43
N ARG A 25 -25.08 49.66 -19.92
CA ARG A 25 -24.29 50.80 -19.46
C ARG A 25 -22.79 50.57 -19.62
N HIS A 26 -22.14 51.66 -20.04
CA HIS A 26 -20.76 51.82 -20.46
C HIS A 26 -19.79 52.04 -19.28
N GLN A 27 -18.51 51.71 -19.53
CA GLN A 27 -17.27 52.23 -18.91
C GLN A 27 -16.83 51.66 -17.55
N HIS A 28 -15.71 50.92 -17.52
CA HIS A 28 -14.41 51.46 -17.07
C HIS A 28 -13.29 50.44 -17.29
N LEU A 29 -12.17 50.92 -17.84
CA LEU A 29 -10.90 50.23 -18.04
C LEU A 29 -10.32 49.77 -16.70
N LEU A 30 -9.98 48.49 -16.59
CA LEU A 30 -9.05 47.96 -15.58
C LEU A 30 -7.87 47.31 -16.31
N PRO A 31 -6.62 47.60 -15.93
CA PRO A 31 -5.45 47.01 -16.57
C PRO A 31 -5.37 45.51 -16.22
N CYS A 32 -5.32 44.66 -17.24
CA CYS A 32 -5.00 43.25 -17.09
C CYS A 32 -3.60 43.12 -16.46
N PRO A 33 -3.43 42.41 -15.33
CA PRO A 33 -2.10 42.10 -14.85
C PRO A 33 -1.45 41.14 -15.85
N SER A 34 -0.36 41.62 -16.45
CA SER A 34 0.53 40.83 -17.28
C SER A 34 1.06 39.63 -16.48
N ILE A 35 0.88 38.46 -17.09
CA ILE A 35 1.60 37.19 -16.93
C ILE A 35 2.72 37.22 -15.86
N ARG A 36 2.49 36.50 -14.77
CA ARG A 36 3.50 35.58 -14.24
C ARG A 36 2.90 34.18 -14.31
N ALA A 37 3.01 33.57 -15.48
CA ALA A 37 3.17 32.13 -15.52
C ALA A 37 4.48 31.87 -14.79
N SER A 38 4.39 31.52 -13.50
CA SER A 38 5.48 30.82 -12.84
C SER A 38 5.68 29.56 -13.68
N SER A 39 6.69 29.58 -14.53
CA SER A 39 7.26 28.35 -15.07
C SER A 39 7.77 27.58 -13.85
N SER A 40 6.89 26.79 -13.24
CA SER A 40 7.31 25.49 -12.77
C SER A 40 7.78 24.80 -14.05
N SER A 41 9.04 25.05 -14.41
CA SER A 41 9.79 24.13 -15.24
C SER A 41 9.47 22.77 -14.64
N GLN A 42 8.74 21.94 -15.39
CA GLN A 42 8.57 20.55 -15.03
C GLN A 42 9.98 19.97 -15.05
N LEU A 43 10.66 20.05 -13.91
CA LEU A 43 12.00 19.53 -13.74
C LEU A 43 11.86 18.05 -13.99
N ASN A 44 12.50 17.55 -15.04
CA ASN A 44 12.53 16.14 -15.34
C ASN A 44 13.01 15.40 -14.07
N PRO A 45 12.29 14.35 -13.66
CA PRO A 45 12.63 13.64 -12.45
C PRO A 45 14.04 13.06 -12.56
N LYS A 46 14.84 13.22 -11.51
CA LYS A 46 16.20 12.68 -11.45
C LYS A 46 16.22 11.22 -10.97
N VAL A 47 15.22 10.83 -10.19
CA VAL A 47 15.13 9.50 -9.59
C VAL A 47 13.70 8.98 -9.74
N VAL A 48 13.55 7.75 -10.24
CA VAL A 48 12.29 7.01 -10.23
C VAL A 48 12.27 6.11 -9.01
N VAL A 49 11.20 6.16 -8.22
CA VAL A 49 11.00 5.31 -7.06
C VAL A 49 9.89 4.29 -7.35
N THR A 50 10.17 3.01 -7.11
CA THR A 50 9.43 1.89 -7.73
C THR A 50 8.57 1.06 -6.77
N ARG A 51 8.51 1.44 -5.49
CA ARG A 51 7.70 0.72 -4.49
C ARG A 51 6.21 0.90 -4.73
N GLU A 52 5.41 0.18 -3.95
CA GLU A 52 3.97 0.35 -3.91
C GLU A 52 3.59 1.82 -3.71
N ARG A 53 2.47 2.22 -4.32
CA ARG A 53 1.96 3.59 -4.27
C ARG A 53 1.84 4.07 -2.82
N GLY A 54 2.39 5.25 -2.53
CA GLY A 54 2.35 5.88 -1.21
C GLY A 54 3.38 5.34 -0.21
N LYS A 55 4.14 4.29 -0.54
CA LYS A 55 5.18 3.73 0.33
C LYS A 55 6.58 4.32 0.07
N ASN A 56 6.67 5.34 -0.80
CA ASN A 56 7.93 5.99 -1.19
C ASN A 56 8.24 7.28 -0.42
N ALA A 57 7.30 7.82 0.37
CA ALA A 57 7.41 9.14 1.01
C ALA A 57 8.72 9.35 1.78
N LYS A 58 9.18 8.35 2.55
CA LYS A 58 10.44 8.46 3.30
C LYS A 58 11.67 8.68 2.40
N LEU A 59 11.74 7.98 1.27
CA LEU A 59 12.83 8.12 0.31
C LEU A 59 12.71 9.42 -0.47
N VAL A 60 11.51 9.77 -0.93
CA VAL A 60 11.21 11.02 -1.62
C VAL A 60 11.61 12.22 -0.74
N ASN A 61 11.11 12.29 0.49
CA ASN A 61 11.42 13.38 1.42
C ASN A 61 12.91 13.47 1.76
N ALA A 62 13.63 12.33 1.79
CA ALA A 62 15.07 12.33 2.01
C ALA A 62 15.84 12.91 0.82
N LEU A 63 15.43 12.60 -0.41
CA LEU A 63 16.04 13.09 -1.65
C LEU A 63 15.69 14.56 -1.91
N GLU A 64 14.47 14.98 -1.60
CA GLU A 64 14.02 16.37 -1.73
C GLU A 64 14.82 17.34 -0.86
N LYS A 65 15.30 16.90 0.32
CA LYS A 65 16.22 17.69 1.17
C LYS A 65 17.53 18.05 0.46
N TYR A 66 17.90 17.32 -0.60
CA TYR A 66 19.06 17.59 -1.44
C TYR A 66 18.67 18.20 -2.80
N GLY A 67 17.42 18.66 -2.98
CA GLY A 67 16.93 19.21 -4.24
C GLY A 67 16.80 18.18 -5.36
N ILE A 68 16.68 16.90 -5.01
CA ILE A 68 16.52 15.80 -5.97
C ILE A 68 15.02 15.49 -6.11
N HIS A 69 14.46 15.84 -7.26
CA HIS A 69 13.07 15.53 -7.58
C HIS A 69 12.90 14.07 -7.98
N CYS A 70 11.91 13.42 -7.36
CA CYS A 70 11.60 12.02 -7.58
C CYS A 70 10.28 11.87 -8.35
N LEU A 71 10.22 10.87 -9.22
CA LEU A 71 8.98 10.38 -9.81
C LEU A 71 8.57 9.09 -9.12
N GLU A 72 7.37 9.07 -8.54
CA GLU A 72 6.79 7.82 -8.07
C GLU A 72 6.22 7.03 -9.26
N PHE A 73 6.75 5.82 -9.44
CA PHE A 73 6.36 4.93 -10.53
C PHE A 73 6.24 3.49 -10.00
N PRO A 74 5.10 3.17 -9.35
CA PRO A 74 4.94 1.88 -8.69
C PRO A 74 5.01 0.72 -9.67
N LEU A 75 5.89 -0.26 -9.40
CA LEU A 75 5.98 -1.50 -10.18
C LEU A 75 5.31 -2.68 -9.51
N ILE A 76 5.03 -2.52 -8.22
CA ILE A 76 4.45 -3.57 -7.40
C ILE A 76 3.27 -3.03 -6.60
N GLU A 77 2.35 -3.92 -6.28
CA GLU A 77 1.26 -3.69 -5.35
C GLU A 77 1.05 -4.91 -4.46
N HIS A 78 0.39 -4.69 -3.32
CA HIS A 78 -0.02 -5.78 -2.44
C HIS A 78 -1.41 -6.25 -2.81
N ALA A 79 -1.55 -7.57 -2.95
CA ALA A 79 -2.83 -8.23 -3.17
C ALA A 79 -3.13 -9.17 -2.00
N GLN A 80 -4.41 -9.50 -1.84
CA GLN A 80 -4.86 -10.43 -0.79
C GLN A 80 -4.23 -11.81 -0.98
N GLY A 81 -3.84 -12.42 0.13
CA GLY A 81 -3.32 -13.78 0.16
C GLY A 81 -4.44 -14.80 0.39
N PRO A 82 -4.18 -16.09 0.09
CA PRO A 82 -5.20 -17.14 0.18
C PRO A 82 -5.70 -17.41 1.61
N ASP A 83 -4.93 -17.00 2.63
CA ASP A 83 -5.28 -17.24 4.04
C ASP A 83 -5.75 -15.98 4.76
N LEU A 84 -5.96 -14.86 4.05
CA LEU A 84 -6.37 -13.60 4.65
C LEU A 84 -7.65 -13.74 5.48
N ASP A 85 -8.67 -14.37 4.90
CA ASP A 85 -9.99 -14.53 5.53
C ASP A 85 -9.96 -15.43 6.79
N LYS A 86 -8.93 -16.27 6.91
CA LYS A 86 -8.74 -17.16 8.07
C LYS A 86 -8.07 -16.45 9.23
N LEU A 87 -7.42 -15.31 9.01
CA LEU A 87 -6.63 -14.63 10.03
C LEU A 87 -7.49 -14.20 11.24
N PRO A 88 -8.68 -13.60 11.08
CA PRO A 88 -9.53 -13.21 12.21
C PRO A 88 -10.03 -14.42 13.01
N SER A 89 -10.56 -15.46 12.35
CA SER A 89 -11.05 -16.67 13.04
C SER A 89 -9.93 -17.39 13.78
N THR A 90 -8.74 -17.47 13.19
CA THR A 90 -7.55 -18.05 13.84
C THR A 90 -7.21 -17.32 15.14
N LEU A 91 -7.32 -15.99 15.17
CA LEU A 91 -7.11 -15.17 16.36
C LEU A 91 -8.19 -15.35 17.44
N ILE A 92 -9.41 -15.67 17.04
CA ILE A 92 -10.54 -15.96 17.95
C ILE A 92 -10.38 -17.36 18.55
N ASP A 93 -10.12 -18.36 17.71
CA ASP A 93 -10.17 -19.77 18.07
C ASP A 93 -8.92 -20.21 18.85
N THR A 94 -7.78 -19.54 18.64
CA THR A 94 -6.50 -19.95 19.19
C THR A 94 -5.79 -18.81 19.92
N LYS A 95 -5.42 -19.08 21.18
CA LYS A 95 -4.54 -18.20 21.94
C LYS A 95 -3.07 -18.44 21.57
N PHE A 96 -2.45 -17.48 20.90
CA PHE A 96 -1.02 -17.50 20.60
C PHE A 96 -0.19 -16.85 21.71
N ASP A 97 1.00 -17.39 21.94
CA ASP A 97 1.97 -16.79 22.84
C ASP A 97 2.74 -15.66 22.14
N TRP A 98 2.92 -15.78 20.82
CA TRP A 98 3.55 -14.79 19.97
C TRP A 98 2.82 -14.61 18.65
N ILE A 99 2.75 -13.36 18.20
CA ILE A 99 2.47 -12.99 16.82
C ILE A 99 3.76 -12.44 16.22
N ILE A 100 4.27 -13.04 15.15
CA ILE A 100 5.51 -12.61 14.50
C ILE A 100 5.18 -11.80 13.26
N ILE A 101 5.72 -10.58 13.18
CA ILE A 101 5.47 -9.64 12.09
C ILE A 101 6.81 -9.24 11.46
N THR A 102 7.02 -9.65 10.21
CA THR A 102 8.29 -9.47 9.51
C THR A 102 8.29 -8.35 8.47
N SER A 103 7.19 -7.62 8.32
CA SER A 103 7.12 -6.49 7.42
C SER A 103 6.05 -5.49 7.89
N PRO A 104 6.15 -4.21 7.48
CA PRO A 104 5.10 -3.24 7.79
C PRO A 104 3.74 -3.65 7.22
N GLU A 105 3.73 -4.28 6.04
CA GLU A 105 2.49 -4.73 5.40
C GLU A 105 1.82 -5.88 6.16
N ALA A 106 2.60 -6.87 6.63
CA ALA A 106 2.09 -7.92 7.50
C ALA A 106 1.49 -7.34 8.78
N GLY A 107 2.07 -6.25 9.30
CA GLY A 107 1.54 -5.54 10.47
C GLY A 107 0.19 -4.88 10.21
N LEU A 108 0.02 -4.21 9.07
CA LEU A 108 -1.25 -3.59 8.68
C LEU A 108 -2.36 -4.64 8.50
N VAL A 109 -2.07 -5.70 7.73
CA VAL A 109 -3.00 -6.82 7.50
C VAL A 109 -3.38 -7.49 8.82
N PHE A 110 -2.41 -7.69 9.72
CA PHE A 110 -2.66 -8.23 11.04
C PHE A 110 -3.54 -7.31 11.89
N LEU A 111 -3.29 -6.00 11.93
CA LEU A 111 -4.08 -5.06 12.72
C LEU A 111 -5.55 -5.02 12.29
N ASP A 112 -5.83 -5.09 10.99
CA ASP A 112 -7.20 -5.14 10.49
C ASP A 112 -7.91 -6.42 10.93
N ALA A 113 -7.24 -7.58 10.81
CA ALA A 113 -7.79 -8.84 11.28
C ALA A 113 -7.91 -8.92 12.81
N TRP A 114 -6.98 -8.33 13.55
CA TRP A 114 -6.99 -8.27 15.01
C TRP A 114 -8.17 -7.44 15.53
N ARG A 115 -8.46 -6.30 14.90
CA ARG A 115 -9.68 -5.51 15.20
C ARG A 115 -10.94 -6.31 14.86
N ALA A 116 -10.97 -6.99 13.72
CA ALA A 116 -12.09 -7.84 13.32
C ALA A 116 -12.31 -9.03 14.29
N ALA A 117 -11.24 -9.54 14.90
CA ALA A 117 -11.28 -10.57 15.93
C ALA A 117 -11.69 -10.06 17.33
N GLY A 118 -12.05 -8.78 17.47
CA GLY A 118 -12.43 -8.19 18.76
C GLY A 118 -11.25 -7.76 19.63
N SER A 119 -10.08 -7.53 19.03
CA SER A 119 -8.87 -7.02 19.69
C SER A 119 -8.38 -7.87 20.88
N PRO A 120 -8.13 -9.18 20.70
CA PRO A 120 -7.66 -10.06 21.77
C PRO A 120 -6.30 -9.63 22.32
N HIS A 121 -5.97 -10.04 23.55
CA HIS A 121 -4.67 -9.76 24.16
C HIS A 121 -3.55 -10.56 23.46
N VAL A 122 -2.58 -9.86 22.87
CA VAL A 122 -1.52 -10.46 22.05
C VAL A 122 -0.15 -9.85 22.36
N LYS A 123 0.90 -10.68 22.25
CA LYS A 123 2.30 -10.26 22.26
C LYS A 123 2.88 -10.35 20.86
N VAL A 124 3.48 -9.26 20.39
CA VAL A 124 3.98 -9.12 19.03
C VAL A 124 5.51 -9.07 19.05
N GLY A 125 6.14 -9.91 18.24
CA GLY A 125 7.55 -9.83 17.89
C GLY A 125 7.72 -9.23 16.50
N VAL A 126 8.46 -8.14 16.38
CA VAL A 126 8.68 -7.43 15.11
C VAL A 126 10.11 -7.62 14.62
N VAL A 127 10.31 -7.76 13.29
CA VAL A 127 11.66 -7.96 12.75
C VAL A 127 12.54 -6.72 12.86
N GLY A 128 11.99 -5.51 12.83
CA GLY A 128 12.81 -4.30 12.88
C GLY A 128 12.00 -3.02 13.04
N ALA A 129 12.71 -1.91 13.26
CA ALA A 129 12.11 -0.62 13.61
C ALA A 129 11.02 -0.15 12.63
N GLY A 130 11.23 -0.29 11.31
CA GLY A 130 10.24 0.10 10.32
C GLY A 130 8.94 -0.73 10.36
N THR A 131 8.98 -1.93 10.94
CA THR A 131 7.78 -2.74 11.19
C THR A 131 7.13 -2.35 12.51
N ALA A 132 7.94 -2.03 13.52
CA ALA A 132 7.47 -1.56 14.83
C ALA A 132 6.61 -0.30 14.72
N THR A 133 6.95 0.63 13.81
CA THR A 133 6.23 1.89 13.63
C THR A 133 4.75 1.71 13.28
N VAL A 134 4.37 0.56 12.70
CA VAL A 134 2.96 0.25 12.37
C VAL A 134 2.08 0.12 13.61
N PHE A 135 2.69 -0.18 14.76
CA PHE A 135 1.98 -0.45 16.01
C PHE A 135 1.98 0.74 16.99
N GLU A 136 2.71 1.83 16.70
CA GLU A 136 2.90 2.96 17.63
C GLU A 136 1.58 3.53 18.15
N ASP A 137 0.64 3.83 17.24
CA ASP A 137 -0.66 4.39 17.60
C ASP A 137 -1.50 3.39 18.41
N VAL A 138 -1.47 2.11 18.03
CA VAL A 138 -2.32 1.08 18.66
C VAL A 138 -1.84 0.76 20.07
N VAL A 139 -0.53 0.69 20.29
CA VAL A 139 0.07 0.46 21.61
C VAL A 139 -0.22 1.62 22.57
N GLN A 140 -0.32 2.85 22.07
CA GLN A 140 -0.68 4.01 22.90
C GLN A 140 -2.16 4.02 23.29
N LEU A 141 -3.03 3.51 22.42
CA LEU A 141 -4.48 3.56 22.60
C LEU A 141 -5.07 2.30 23.25
N SER A 142 -4.32 1.20 23.30
CA SER A 142 -4.82 -0.10 23.76
C SER A 142 -3.79 -0.88 24.57
N ASN A 143 -4.25 -1.45 25.69
CA ASN A 143 -3.44 -2.36 26.50
C ASN A 143 -3.53 -3.83 26.01
N CYS A 144 -4.28 -4.10 24.93
CA CYS A 144 -4.48 -5.44 24.41
C CYS A 144 -3.36 -5.89 23.47
N LEU A 145 -2.50 -4.99 23.00
CA LEU A 145 -1.41 -5.31 22.08
C LEU A 145 -0.09 -4.78 22.62
N GLU A 146 0.89 -5.67 22.76
CA GLU A 146 2.23 -5.34 23.25
C GLU A 146 3.27 -5.72 22.17
N VAL A 147 4.06 -4.74 21.71
CA VAL A 147 5.27 -5.04 20.92
C VAL A 147 6.39 -5.41 21.90
N ALA A 148 6.49 -6.70 22.21
CA ALA A 148 7.30 -7.22 23.32
C ALA A 148 8.71 -7.69 22.91
N PHE A 149 8.99 -7.79 21.61
CA PHE A 149 10.29 -8.29 21.14
C PHE A 149 10.71 -7.68 19.80
N ALA A 150 12.00 -7.35 19.70
CA ALA A 150 12.70 -7.08 18.45
C ALA A 150 14.08 -7.73 18.50
N PRO A 151 14.56 -8.35 17.41
CA PRO A 151 15.86 -8.99 17.36
C PRO A 151 17.00 -7.97 17.36
N SER A 152 18.20 -8.43 17.72
CA SER A 152 19.44 -7.66 17.67
C SER A 152 19.80 -7.18 16.26
N LYS A 153 19.42 -7.95 15.23
CA LYS A 153 19.54 -7.60 13.81
C LYS A 153 18.23 -7.86 13.11
N ALA A 154 17.82 -6.92 12.25
CA ALA A 154 16.54 -6.97 11.56
C ALA A 154 16.50 -8.00 10.41
N THR A 155 16.57 -9.28 10.77
CA THR A 155 16.54 -10.41 9.83
C THR A 155 15.65 -11.53 10.39
N ALA A 156 15.04 -12.30 9.48
CA ALA A 156 14.19 -13.44 9.85
C ALA A 156 14.96 -14.47 10.69
N LYS A 157 16.15 -14.85 10.23
CA LYS A 157 17.05 -15.78 10.94
C LYS A 157 17.34 -15.36 12.39
N VAL A 158 17.68 -14.09 12.62
CA VAL A 158 18.05 -13.61 13.96
C VAL A 158 16.82 -13.55 14.87
N LEU A 159 15.68 -13.07 14.36
CA LEU A 159 14.39 -13.15 15.08
C LEU A 159 14.08 -14.59 15.49
N ALA A 160 14.16 -15.52 14.55
CA ALA A 160 13.88 -16.92 14.83
C ALA A 160 14.83 -17.50 15.89
N SER A 161 16.10 -17.09 15.94
CA SER A 161 17.06 -17.56 16.95
C SER A 161 16.90 -16.91 18.32
N GLU A 162 16.48 -15.65 18.38
CA GLU A 162 16.47 -14.85 19.60
C GLU A 162 15.09 -14.75 20.27
N LEU A 163 14.00 -15.14 19.57
CA LEU A 163 12.65 -15.06 20.12
C LEU A 163 12.58 -15.77 21.49
N PRO A 164 12.10 -15.09 22.55
CA PRO A 164 12.03 -15.69 23.87
C PRO A 164 11.06 -16.87 23.91
N ARG A 165 11.50 -17.97 24.52
CA ARG A 165 10.67 -19.13 24.84
C ARG A 165 10.59 -19.25 26.36
N HIS A 166 9.39 -19.17 26.91
CA HIS A 166 9.17 -19.27 28.35
C HIS A 166 8.57 -20.62 28.71
N GLY A 167 9.28 -21.37 29.55
CA GLY A 167 8.85 -22.66 30.10
C GLY A 167 8.88 -23.83 29.11
N ASP A 168 8.49 -25.00 29.61
CA ASP A 168 8.57 -26.27 28.89
C ASP A 168 7.34 -26.58 28.04
N LYS A 169 6.30 -25.73 28.10
CA LYS A 169 5.08 -25.90 27.32
C LYS A 169 5.33 -25.62 25.83
N LYS A 170 4.49 -26.21 24.97
CA LYS A 170 4.45 -25.85 23.54
C LYS A 170 4.08 -24.37 23.43
N CYS A 171 4.96 -23.59 22.82
CA CYS A 171 4.78 -22.15 22.61
C CYS A 171 4.21 -21.93 21.21
N ARG A 172 2.98 -21.43 21.13
CA ARG A 172 2.24 -21.25 19.87
C ARG A 172 2.56 -19.89 19.27
N VAL A 173 2.91 -19.89 17.99
CA VAL A 173 3.29 -18.71 17.24
C VAL A 173 2.37 -18.56 16.03
N LEU A 174 1.76 -17.39 15.86
CA LEU A 174 1.11 -17.02 14.62
C LEU A 174 2.08 -16.22 13.76
N TYR A 175 2.23 -16.58 12.51
CA TYR A 175 3.07 -15.89 11.54
C TYR A 175 2.26 -15.49 10.29
N PRO A 176 1.60 -14.31 10.30
CA PRO A 176 1.03 -13.72 9.10
C PRO A 176 2.16 -13.30 8.16
N ALA A 177 2.21 -13.90 6.98
CA ALA A 177 3.32 -13.77 6.05
C ALA A 177 2.86 -13.45 4.64
N SER A 178 3.81 -12.99 3.81
CA SER A 178 3.60 -12.97 2.37
C SER A 178 3.64 -14.38 1.81
N VAL A 179 2.86 -14.66 0.77
CA VAL A 179 3.02 -15.86 -0.09
C VAL A 179 4.48 -16.00 -0.56
N LYS A 180 5.16 -14.87 -0.81
CA LYS A 180 6.56 -14.82 -1.30
C LYS A 180 7.62 -14.88 -0.20
N ALA A 181 7.24 -14.92 1.08
CA ALA A 181 8.20 -14.97 2.17
C ALA A 181 8.90 -16.34 2.22
N SER A 182 10.20 -16.35 2.55
CA SER A 182 10.96 -17.58 2.73
C SER A 182 10.48 -18.36 3.97
N SER A 183 10.91 -19.63 4.07
CA SER A 183 10.61 -20.50 5.21
C SER A 183 11.51 -20.25 6.44
N GLU A 184 12.35 -19.21 6.44
CA GLU A 184 13.35 -19.00 7.50
C GLU A 184 12.74 -18.83 8.91
N ILE A 185 11.58 -18.16 9.02
CA ILE A 185 10.89 -17.98 10.30
C ILE A 185 10.29 -19.29 10.79
N GLU A 186 9.53 -19.97 9.93
CA GLU A 186 8.85 -21.23 10.27
C GLU A 186 9.86 -22.32 10.62
N ASP A 187 10.90 -22.50 9.82
CA ASP A 187 11.95 -23.50 10.05
C ASP A 187 12.77 -23.15 11.30
N GLY A 188 13.15 -21.88 11.43
CA GLY A 188 13.98 -21.40 12.54
C GLY A 188 13.27 -21.48 13.90
N LEU A 189 11.97 -21.20 13.94
CA LEU A 189 11.17 -21.33 15.16
C LEU A 189 10.78 -22.79 15.43
N SER A 190 10.36 -23.55 14.42
CA SER A 190 10.00 -24.96 14.59
C SER A 190 11.17 -25.79 15.09
N SER A 191 12.39 -25.55 14.58
CA SER A 191 13.62 -26.20 15.07
C SER A 191 13.96 -25.88 16.53
N ARG A 192 13.45 -24.76 17.07
CA ARG A 192 13.54 -24.40 18.49
C ARG A 192 12.34 -24.90 19.32
N GLY A 193 11.45 -25.69 18.72
CA GLY A 193 10.31 -26.31 19.38
C GLY A 193 9.09 -25.39 19.58
N PHE A 194 9.00 -24.30 18.81
CA PHE A 194 7.76 -23.54 18.71
C PHE A 194 6.74 -24.27 17.82
N ASP A 195 5.46 -24.07 18.10
CA ASP A 195 4.35 -24.54 17.30
C ASP A 195 3.88 -23.39 16.39
N VAL A 196 4.34 -23.39 15.14
CA VAL A 196 4.19 -22.25 14.23
C VAL A 196 3.01 -22.45 13.29
N THR A 197 2.05 -21.54 13.37
CA THR A 197 0.95 -21.39 12.41
C THR A 197 1.29 -20.26 11.45
N ARG A 198 1.72 -20.59 10.23
CA ARG A 198 1.86 -19.61 9.15
C ARG A 198 0.54 -19.43 8.41
N LEU A 199 0.18 -18.17 8.14
CA LEU A 199 -0.91 -17.82 7.22
C LEU A 199 -0.36 -16.91 6.12
N ASN A 200 -0.57 -17.27 4.87
CA ASN A 200 -0.18 -16.42 3.74
C ASN A 200 -1.28 -15.40 3.45
N THR A 201 -1.20 -14.25 4.13
CA THR A 201 -2.30 -13.28 4.22
C THR A 201 -2.24 -12.20 3.14
N TYR A 202 -1.09 -12.05 2.48
CA TYR A 202 -0.93 -11.15 1.35
C TYR A 202 0.11 -11.67 0.36
N THR A 203 0.17 -11.07 -0.82
CA THR A 203 1.23 -11.31 -1.79
C THR A 203 1.62 -9.99 -2.47
N THR A 204 2.80 -9.97 -3.09
CA THR A 204 3.24 -8.84 -3.91
C THR A 204 3.06 -9.21 -5.37
N VAL A 205 2.30 -8.43 -6.14
CA VAL A 205 2.08 -8.63 -7.58
C VAL A 205 2.65 -7.45 -8.37
N ALA A 206 2.81 -7.61 -9.68
CA ALA A 206 3.13 -6.51 -10.57
C ALA A 206 1.90 -5.60 -10.74
N VAL A 207 2.13 -4.30 -10.89
CA VAL A 207 1.09 -3.39 -11.34
C VAL A 207 0.72 -3.74 -12.79
N GLN A 208 -0.57 -3.95 -13.05
CA GLN A 208 -1.06 -4.37 -14.37
C GLN A 208 -1.15 -3.22 -15.38
N HIS A 209 -1.37 -2.00 -14.90
CA HIS A 209 -1.61 -0.84 -15.73
C HIS A 209 -0.74 0.32 -15.30
N VAL A 210 0.01 0.86 -16.26
CA VAL A 210 0.90 2.00 -16.08
C VAL A 210 0.43 3.13 -16.99
N ASP A 211 0.39 4.34 -16.45
CA ASP A 211 0.11 5.54 -17.24
C ASP A 211 1.25 5.77 -18.25
N PRO A 212 0.97 5.79 -19.57
CA PRO A 212 1.99 6.03 -20.60
C PRO A 212 2.78 7.32 -20.40
N LEU A 213 2.16 8.39 -19.89
CA LEU A 213 2.85 9.65 -19.62
C LEU A 213 3.80 9.56 -18.43
N LEU A 214 3.45 8.75 -17.42
CA LEU A 214 4.36 8.45 -16.31
C LEU A 214 5.51 7.55 -16.78
N LEU A 215 5.23 6.62 -17.70
CA LEU A 215 6.24 5.73 -18.27
C LEU A 215 7.28 6.54 -19.05
N GLU A 216 6.85 7.46 -19.93
CA GLU A 216 7.77 8.33 -20.68
C GLU A 216 8.68 9.14 -19.74
N LYS A 217 8.11 9.71 -18.67
CA LYS A 217 8.90 10.43 -17.64
C LYS A 217 9.85 9.52 -16.86
N ALA A 218 9.44 8.28 -16.58
CA ALA A 218 10.27 7.31 -15.88
C ALA A 218 11.47 6.87 -16.74
N ILE A 219 11.23 6.68 -18.04
CA ILE A 219 12.24 6.35 -19.06
C ILE A 219 13.30 7.45 -19.19
N ALA A 220 12.88 8.72 -19.14
CA ALA A 220 13.77 9.87 -19.25
C ALA A 220 14.63 10.11 -18.01
N ALA A 221 14.33 9.47 -16.87
CA ALA A 221 15.05 9.68 -15.63
C ALA A 221 16.39 8.93 -15.60
N PRO A 222 17.47 9.53 -15.08
CA PRO A 222 18.80 8.91 -15.08
C PRO A 222 18.98 7.81 -14.04
N VAL A 223 18.10 7.70 -13.03
CA VAL A 223 18.23 6.75 -11.93
C VAL A 223 16.89 6.08 -11.63
N ILE A 224 16.90 4.75 -11.48
CA ILE A 224 15.77 3.96 -10.98
C ILE A 224 16.17 3.35 -9.62
N ALA A 225 15.44 3.70 -8.57
CA ALA A 225 15.60 3.13 -7.24
C ALA A 225 14.69 1.90 -7.08
N VAL A 226 15.31 0.74 -6.85
CA VAL A 226 14.64 -0.54 -6.56
C VAL A 226 14.79 -0.89 -5.09
N ALA A 227 13.68 -1.15 -4.41
CA ALA A 227 13.67 -1.39 -2.97
C ALA A 227 13.17 -2.79 -2.57
N SER A 228 12.99 -3.69 -3.53
CA SER A 228 12.72 -5.11 -3.26
C SER A 228 13.19 -6.01 -4.41
N PRO A 229 13.53 -7.29 -4.14
CA PRO A 229 13.83 -8.26 -5.20
C PRO A 229 12.66 -8.48 -6.18
N SER A 230 11.42 -8.29 -5.72
CA SER A 230 10.25 -8.32 -6.58
C SER A 230 10.25 -7.14 -7.56
N ALA A 231 10.56 -5.92 -7.10
CA ALA A 231 10.63 -4.75 -7.98
C ALA A 231 11.70 -4.90 -9.08
N VAL A 232 12.87 -5.47 -8.76
CA VAL A 232 13.94 -5.75 -9.75
C VAL A 232 13.43 -6.59 -10.91
N ARG A 233 12.68 -7.66 -10.63
CA ARG A 233 12.11 -8.53 -11.68
C ARG A 233 11.17 -7.81 -12.64
N TRP A 234 10.57 -6.70 -12.20
CA TRP A 234 9.65 -5.90 -13.01
C TRP A 234 10.32 -4.72 -13.69
N VAL A 235 11.58 -4.40 -13.33
CA VAL A 235 12.38 -3.43 -14.09
C VAL A 235 12.62 -3.95 -15.51
N ASP A 236 12.78 -5.26 -15.70
CA ASP A 236 12.90 -5.87 -17.03
C ASP A 236 11.69 -5.55 -17.91
N SER A 237 10.48 -5.51 -17.35
CA SER A 237 9.27 -5.11 -18.09
C SER A 237 9.30 -3.63 -18.51
N ILE A 238 9.91 -2.74 -17.70
CA ILE A 238 10.18 -1.36 -18.11
C ILE A 238 11.23 -1.32 -19.21
N ILE A 239 12.30 -2.10 -19.08
CA ILE A 239 13.38 -2.20 -20.08
C ILE A 239 12.85 -2.73 -21.41
N ASP A 240 11.90 -3.67 -21.39
CA ASP A 240 11.29 -4.17 -22.62
C ASP A 240 10.31 -3.16 -23.23
N ALA A 241 9.56 -2.43 -22.39
CA ALA A 241 8.76 -1.29 -22.86
C ALA A 241 9.63 -0.17 -23.47
N LEU A 242 10.81 0.09 -22.89
CA LEU A 242 11.84 0.99 -23.40
C LEU A 242 12.34 0.58 -24.78
N LYS A 243 12.69 -0.70 -24.97
CA LYS A 243 13.13 -1.23 -26.27
C LYS A 243 12.03 -1.11 -27.33
N ALA A 244 10.79 -1.41 -26.97
CA ALA A 244 9.64 -1.27 -27.87
C ALA A 244 9.42 0.20 -28.29
N HIS A 245 9.60 1.14 -27.38
CA HIS A 245 9.53 2.58 -27.67
C HIS A 245 10.63 3.05 -28.63
N ASP A 246 11.87 2.57 -28.45
CA ASP A 246 13.00 2.90 -29.33
C ASP A 246 12.83 2.31 -30.75
N HIS A 247 12.14 1.18 -30.87
CA HIS A 247 11.74 0.61 -32.17
C HIS A 247 10.65 1.45 -32.86
N ILE A 248 9.68 2.00 -32.13
CA ILE A 248 8.63 2.85 -32.70
C ILE A 248 9.20 4.17 -33.24
N HIS A 249 10.14 4.80 -32.52
CA HIS A 249 10.80 6.03 -32.97
C HIS A 249 11.80 5.83 -34.13
N LYS A 250 12.27 4.59 -34.37
CA LYS A 250 13.09 4.26 -35.55
C LYS A 250 12.28 3.93 -36.80
N VAL A 251 10.99 3.61 -36.67
CA VAL A 251 10.13 3.12 -37.77
C VAL A 251 9.23 4.22 -38.36
N VAL A 252 9.14 5.40 -37.75
CA VAL A 252 8.47 6.57 -38.35
C VAL A 252 9.53 7.58 -38.80
N PRO A 253 9.89 7.63 -40.09
CA PRO A 253 10.68 8.71 -40.64
C PRO A 253 9.83 9.99 -40.69
N SER A 254 10.54 11.11 -40.56
CA SER A 254 10.06 12.50 -40.61
C SER A 254 9.19 12.82 -41.83
#